data_AF-A0A836Q760-F1
#
_entry.id   AF-A0A836Q760-F1
#
_cell.length_a   1.000
_cell.length_b   1.000
_cell.length_c   1.000
_cell.angle_alpha   90.00
_cell.angle_beta   90.00
_cell.angle_gamma   90.00
#
_symmetry.space_group_name_H-M   'P 1'
#
loop_
_entity.id
_entity.type
_entity.pdbx_description
1 polymer ?
#
loop_
_entity_poly.entity_id
_entity_poly.type
_entity_poly.pdbx_seq_one_letter_code
_entity_poly.pdbx_strand_id
1 'polypeptide(L)'
;MDHHHFKGNDIPHIKLDPNMSIEDLVKIYSESGFNGRKLGEAAKVYAKMIKEDATICLTASGALTPVGFGGIFKTLIERGFVDWIVTTGANVYHEDHFAWGLPVKQGDSQVDDMKLYDMEIVRIRDVFIKFYETLEAQDQVIQKAFKNNFVDKP
;
A
#
# COMPACT_ATOMS: atom_id res chain seq x y z
N MET A 1 11.93 6.59 29.27
CA MET A 1 13.32 7.03 29.01
C MET A 1 13.34 8.54 29.21
N ASP A 2 14.41 9.10 29.74
CA ASP A 2 14.57 10.56 29.79
C ASP A 2 14.72 11.07 28.34
N HIS A 3 13.84 11.98 27.92
CA HIS A 3 13.85 12.55 26.58
C HIS A 3 14.83 13.72 26.42
N HIS A 4 15.46 14.17 27.51
CA HIS A 4 16.40 15.30 27.52
C HIS A 4 17.86 14.83 27.56
N HIS A 5 18.18 13.76 26.83
CA HIS A 5 19.56 13.32 26.66
C HIS A 5 20.21 14.03 25.46
N PHE A 6 21.29 14.77 25.69
CA PHE A 6 22.06 15.47 24.65
C PHE A 6 23.23 14.64 24.10
N LYS A 7 23.11 13.31 24.18
CA LYS A 7 24.10 12.34 23.69
C LYS A 7 23.39 11.38 22.74
N GLY A 8 24.03 11.08 21.61
CA GLY A 8 23.54 10.15 20.59
C GLY A 8 24.68 9.76 19.66
N ASN A 9 24.39 8.92 18.67
CA ASN A 9 25.36 8.58 17.64
C ASN A 9 25.57 9.77 16.70
N ASP A 10 26.80 9.94 16.22
CA ASP A 10 27.10 10.87 15.14
C ASP A 10 26.33 10.48 13.87
N ILE A 11 25.91 11.48 13.11
CA ILE A 11 25.27 11.25 11.81
C ILE A 11 26.35 10.90 10.80
N PRO A 12 26.30 9.70 10.17
CA PRO A 12 27.32 9.31 9.23
C PRO A 12 27.22 10.11 7.93
N HIS A 13 28.37 10.34 7.30
CA HIS A 13 28.39 10.75 5.89
C HIS A 13 28.14 9.50 5.03
N ILE A 14 26.97 9.43 4.39
CA ILE A 14 26.56 8.27 3.60
C ILE A 14 27.52 8.06 2.44
N LYS A 15 28.08 6.86 2.33
CA LYS A 15 28.88 6.39 1.19
C LYS A 15 28.08 5.32 0.48
N LEU A 16 27.90 5.46 -0.83
CA LEU A 16 27.23 4.47 -1.66
C LEU A 16 28.27 3.62 -2.39
N ASP A 17 27.99 2.33 -2.50
CA ASP A 17 28.77 1.37 -3.28
C ASP A 17 27.85 0.67 -4.29
N PRO A 18 28.24 0.54 -5.57
CA PRO A 18 27.44 -0.14 -6.59
C PRO A 18 27.09 -1.60 -6.28
N ASN A 19 27.81 -2.25 -5.36
CA ASN A 19 27.59 -3.65 -4.98
C ASN A 19 26.71 -3.80 -3.73
N MET A 20 26.15 -2.72 -3.20
CA MET A 20 25.26 -2.77 -2.04
C MET A 20 24.01 -3.59 -2.33
N SER A 21 23.65 -4.44 -1.37
CA SER A 21 22.34 -5.08 -1.35
C SER A 21 21.24 -4.10 -0.93
N ILE A 22 19.98 -4.50 -1.12
CA ILE A 22 18.83 -3.74 -0.60
C ILE A 22 18.90 -3.62 0.93
N GLU A 23 19.38 -4.67 1.62
CA GLU A 23 19.56 -4.66 3.07
C GLU A 23 20.60 -3.63 3.50
N ASP A 24 21.75 -3.56 2.80
CA ASP A 24 22.79 -2.56 3.06
C ASP A 24 22.23 -1.14 2.90
N LEU A 25 21.44 -0.91 1.85
CA LEU A 25 20.83 0.38 1.59
C LEU A 25 19.85 0.78 2.71
N VAL A 26 18.96 -0.13 3.13
CA VAL A 26 18.04 0.10 4.25
C VAL A 26 18.79 0.36 5.55
N LYS A 27 19.89 -0.37 5.80
CA LYS A 27 20.74 -0.17 6.98
C LYS A 27 21.37 1.21 6.98
N ILE A 28 21.93 1.66 5.86
CA ILE A 28 22.50 3.01 5.72
C ILE A 28 21.45 4.09 5.97
N TYR A 29 20.25 3.96 5.38
CA TYR A 29 19.16 4.90 5.66
C TYR A 29 18.71 4.85 7.12
N SER A 30 18.79 3.69 7.79
CA SER A 30 18.48 3.55 9.22
C SER A 30 19.38 4.41 10.11
N GLU A 31 20.58 4.75 9.66
CA GLU A 31 21.54 5.58 10.38
C GLU A 31 21.41 7.07 10.03
N SER A 32 20.65 7.40 8.98
CA SER A 32 20.37 8.77 8.54
C SER A 32 19.40 9.51 9.47
N GLY A 33 18.91 10.69 9.07
CA GLY A 33 17.90 11.46 9.79
C GLY A 33 16.45 11.19 9.32
N PHE A 34 15.49 11.71 10.07
CA PHE A 34 14.07 11.80 9.68
C PHE A 34 13.46 10.45 9.22
N ASN A 35 12.75 10.44 8.08
CA ASN A 35 12.00 9.30 7.59
C ASN A 35 12.89 8.13 7.15
N GLY A 36 14.14 8.38 6.73
CA GLY A 36 15.09 7.31 6.41
C GLY A 36 15.40 6.45 7.64
N ARG A 37 15.63 7.10 8.78
CA ARG A 37 15.81 6.41 10.07
C ARG A 37 14.57 5.60 10.44
N LYS A 38 13.39 6.20 10.32
CA LYS A 38 12.11 5.55 10.66
C LYS A 38 11.83 4.32 9.80
N LEU A 39 12.14 4.37 8.51
CA LEU A 39 12.02 3.22 7.62
C LEU A 39 12.93 2.07 8.09
N GLY A 40 14.19 2.37 8.40
CA GLY A 40 15.14 1.35 8.86
C GLY A 40 14.81 0.79 10.24
N GLU A 41 14.32 1.61 11.16
CA GLU A 41 13.78 1.16 12.46
C GLU A 41 12.59 0.21 12.26
N ALA A 42 11.63 0.58 11.40
CA ALA A 42 10.47 -0.26 11.08
C ALA A 42 10.88 -1.59 10.43
N ALA A 43 11.83 -1.58 9.48
CA ALA A 43 12.35 -2.79 8.85
C ALA A 43 12.99 -3.75 9.85
N LYS A 44 13.78 -3.24 10.81
CA LYS A 44 14.40 -4.04 11.88
C LYS A 44 13.35 -4.65 12.80
N VAL A 45 12.32 -3.88 13.18
CA VAL A 45 11.22 -4.38 14.02
C VAL A 45 10.45 -5.47 13.28
N TYR A 46 10.11 -5.25 12.00
CA TYR A 46 9.38 -6.22 11.20
C TYR A 46 10.17 -7.53 10.99
N ALA A 47 11.46 -7.43 10.66
CA ALA A 47 12.35 -8.59 10.54
C ALA A 47 12.46 -9.37 11.87
N LYS A 48 12.48 -8.66 13.00
CA LYS A 48 12.46 -9.29 14.32
C LYS A 48 11.15 -10.04 14.56
N MET A 49 9.99 -9.45 14.23
CA MET A 49 8.68 -10.12 14.35
C MET A 49 8.65 -11.44 13.58
N ILE A 50 9.16 -11.45 12.34
CA ILE A 50 9.25 -12.66 11.51
C ILE A 50 10.20 -13.68 12.17
N LYS A 51 11.39 -13.25 12.60
CA LYS A 51 12.39 -14.14 13.20
C LYS A 51 11.93 -14.79 14.51
N GLU A 52 11.13 -14.07 15.30
CA GLU A 52 10.60 -14.53 16.59
C GLU A 52 9.27 -15.27 16.45
N ASP A 53 8.81 -15.57 15.23
CA ASP A 53 7.54 -16.27 14.95
C ASP A 53 6.34 -15.59 15.65
N ALA A 54 6.35 -14.25 15.64
CA ALA A 54 5.27 -13.47 16.23
C ALA A 54 4.03 -13.50 15.35
N THR A 55 2.84 -13.37 15.95
CA THR A 55 1.60 -13.13 15.18
C THR A 55 1.58 -11.69 14.64
N ILE A 56 1.53 -11.54 13.32
CA ILE A 56 1.66 -10.29 12.58
C ILE A 56 0.29 -9.82 12.05
N CYS A 57 -0.19 -8.71 12.62
CA CYS A 57 -1.31 -7.93 12.10
C CYS A 57 -0.82 -6.84 11.14
N LEU A 58 -1.30 -6.83 9.90
CA LEU A 58 -1.12 -5.69 8.99
C LEU A 58 -2.36 -4.81 8.98
N THR A 59 -2.22 -3.55 9.41
CA THR A 59 -3.27 -2.54 9.31
C THR A 59 -3.01 -1.61 8.12
N ALA A 60 -3.97 -1.49 7.21
CA ALA A 60 -3.87 -0.65 6.02
C ALA A 60 -4.99 0.40 5.98
N SER A 61 -4.63 1.66 5.76
CA SER A 61 -5.58 2.77 5.61
C SER A 61 -5.18 3.67 4.44
N GLY A 62 -6.08 4.57 4.05
CA GLY A 62 -5.89 5.41 2.86
C GLY A 62 -5.96 4.59 1.57
N ALA A 63 -5.37 5.14 0.51
CA ALA A 63 -5.45 4.62 -0.85
C ALA A 63 -4.16 3.88 -1.23
N LEU A 64 -3.92 2.72 -0.62
CA LEU A 64 -2.69 1.94 -0.85
C LEU A 64 -2.81 1.01 -2.06
N THR A 65 -3.89 0.25 -2.18
CA THR A 65 -4.09 -0.66 -3.32
C THR A 65 -4.27 0.06 -4.67
N PRO A 66 -5.00 1.20 -4.82
CA PRO A 66 -5.09 1.89 -6.11
C PRO A 66 -3.77 2.48 -6.60
N VAL A 67 -2.77 2.66 -5.71
CA VAL A 67 -1.40 3.07 -6.09
C VAL A 67 -0.45 1.90 -6.26
N GLY A 68 -0.98 0.67 -6.32
CA GLY A 68 -0.24 -0.55 -6.66
C GLY A 68 0.36 -1.31 -5.47
N PHE A 69 0.05 -0.96 -4.22
CA PHE A 69 0.61 -1.68 -3.05
C PHE A 69 -0.03 -3.05 -2.84
N GLY A 70 -1.10 -3.38 -3.57
CA GLY A 70 -1.71 -4.72 -3.59
C GLY A 70 -0.71 -5.85 -3.84
N GLY A 71 0.23 -5.65 -4.77
CA GLY A 71 1.27 -6.63 -5.06
C GLY A 71 2.22 -6.89 -3.89
N ILE A 72 2.47 -5.88 -3.05
CA ILE A 72 3.24 -6.05 -1.81
C ILE A 72 2.43 -6.90 -0.84
N PHE A 73 1.16 -6.57 -0.61
CA PHE A 73 0.29 -7.34 0.28
C PHE A 73 0.17 -8.80 -0.16
N LYS A 74 -0.05 -9.04 -1.46
CA LYS A 74 -0.05 -10.38 -2.06
C LYS A 74 1.23 -11.15 -1.73
N THR A 75 2.39 -10.53 -1.94
CA THR A 75 3.69 -11.17 -1.67
C THR A 75 3.87 -11.50 -0.19
N LEU A 76 3.46 -10.61 0.71
CA LEU A 76 3.54 -10.85 2.15
C LEU A 76 2.62 -11.99 2.60
N ILE A 77 1.39 -12.04 2.07
CA ILE A 77 0.43 -13.12 2.34
C ILE A 77 0.98 -14.46 1.82
N GLU A 78 1.40 -14.53 0.56
CA GLU A 78 1.90 -15.76 -0.06
C GLU A 78 3.15 -16.33 0.62
N ARG A 79 3.95 -15.48 1.27
CA ARG A 79 5.14 -15.89 2.03
C ARG A 79 4.88 -16.14 3.51
N GLY A 80 3.64 -15.98 3.98
CA GLY A 80 3.30 -16.16 5.39
C GLY A 80 3.92 -15.11 6.30
N PHE A 81 4.15 -13.89 5.81
CA PHE A 81 4.70 -12.78 6.59
C PHE A 81 3.63 -11.88 7.23
N VAL A 82 2.35 -12.23 7.08
CA VAL A 82 1.19 -11.58 7.69
C VAL A 82 0.15 -12.65 8.02
N ASP A 83 -0.39 -12.63 9.24
CA ASP A 83 -1.40 -13.60 9.69
C ASP A 83 -2.83 -13.09 9.48
N TRP A 84 -3.06 -11.80 9.68
CA TRP A 84 -4.34 -11.16 9.36
C TRP A 84 -4.18 -9.72 8.93
N ILE A 85 -5.21 -9.21 8.25
CA ILE A 85 -5.25 -7.84 7.73
C ILE A 85 -6.49 -7.11 8.27
N VAL A 86 -6.30 -5.87 8.72
CA VAL A 86 -7.38 -4.92 8.99
C VAL A 86 -7.26 -3.77 8.01
N THR A 87 -8.28 -3.56 7.18
CA THR A 87 -8.24 -2.51 6.15
C THR A 87 -9.61 -1.89 5.92
N THR A 88 -9.63 -0.71 5.31
CA THR A 88 -10.89 -0.11 4.83
C THR A 88 -11.43 -0.88 3.62
N GLY A 89 -12.74 -0.90 3.45
CA GLY A 89 -13.38 -1.53 2.29
C GLY A 89 -12.89 -0.98 0.93
N ALA A 90 -12.44 0.28 0.92
CA ALA A 90 -11.87 0.90 -0.28
C ALA A 90 -10.61 0.18 -0.78
N ASN A 91 -9.71 -0.28 0.11
CA ASN A 91 -8.52 -1.00 -0.33
C ASN A 91 -8.91 -2.35 -0.97
N VAL A 92 -9.93 -3.03 -0.44
CA VAL A 92 -10.44 -4.29 -1.02
C VAL A 92 -11.08 -4.02 -2.39
N TYR A 93 -11.98 -3.02 -2.46
CA TYR A 93 -12.67 -2.65 -3.70
C TYR A 93 -11.69 -2.23 -4.82
N HIS A 94 -10.67 -1.46 -4.49
CA HIS A 94 -9.68 -1.04 -5.49
C HIS A 94 -8.73 -2.17 -5.89
N GLU A 95 -8.44 -3.13 -5.01
CA GLU A 95 -7.65 -4.30 -5.37
C GLU A 95 -8.40 -5.21 -6.35
N ASP A 96 -9.73 -5.33 -6.18
CA ASP A 96 -10.57 -6.08 -7.11
C ASP A 96 -10.45 -5.54 -8.55
N HIS A 97 -10.22 -4.24 -8.75
CA HIS A 97 -9.98 -3.69 -10.09
C HIS A 97 -8.78 -4.39 -10.75
N PHE A 98 -7.68 -4.52 -10.01
CA PHE A 98 -6.47 -5.19 -10.50
C PHE A 98 -6.67 -6.70 -10.62
N ALA A 99 -7.38 -7.33 -9.67
CA ALA A 99 -7.66 -8.76 -9.70
C ALA A 99 -8.47 -9.19 -10.95
N TRP A 100 -9.40 -8.34 -11.39
CA TRP A 100 -10.19 -8.54 -12.61
C TRP A 100 -9.55 -7.98 -13.88
N GLY A 101 -8.35 -7.39 -13.78
CA GLY A 101 -7.64 -6.79 -14.92
C GLY A 101 -8.30 -5.53 -15.49
N LEU A 102 -9.11 -4.85 -14.69
CA LEU A 102 -9.78 -3.61 -15.06
C LEU A 102 -8.81 -2.42 -15.03
N PRO A 103 -9.00 -1.40 -15.88
CA PRO A 103 -8.02 -0.34 -16.03
C PRO A 103 -8.01 0.63 -14.84
N VAL A 104 -6.84 0.81 -14.27
CA VAL A 104 -6.50 1.92 -13.35
C VAL A 104 -5.29 2.62 -13.97
N LYS A 105 -5.34 3.95 -14.12
CA LYS A 105 -4.33 4.70 -14.88
C LYS A 105 -3.75 5.83 -14.06
N GLN A 106 -2.45 6.08 -14.23
CA GLN A 106 -1.86 7.32 -13.75
C GLN A 106 -2.21 8.46 -14.72
N GLY A 107 -2.56 9.61 -14.16
CA GLY A 107 -2.84 10.86 -14.82
C GLY A 107 -2.09 12.01 -14.15
N ASP A 108 -2.67 13.21 -14.15
CA ASP A 108 -2.08 14.38 -13.50
C ASP A 108 -3.03 14.91 -12.41
N SER A 109 -2.46 15.16 -11.23
CA SER A 109 -3.18 15.71 -10.08
C SER A 109 -3.76 17.11 -10.30
N GLN A 110 -3.31 17.83 -11.34
CA GLN A 110 -3.71 19.21 -11.65
C GLN A 110 -4.79 19.29 -12.73
N VAL A 111 -5.32 18.15 -13.22
CA VAL A 111 -6.45 18.16 -14.15
C VAL A 111 -7.68 18.79 -13.48
N ASP A 112 -8.42 19.57 -14.26
CA ASP A 112 -9.68 20.19 -13.86
C ASP A 112 -10.75 19.13 -13.55
N ASP A 113 -11.29 19.18 -12.34
CA ASP A 113 -12.33 18.25 -11.87
C ASP A 113 -13.61 18.32 -12.70
N MET A 114 -13.95 19.48 -13.29
CA MET A 114 -15.12 19.60 -14.15
C MET A 114 -14.94 18.78 -15.43
N LYS A 115 -13.73 18.78 -16.00
CA LYS A 115 -13.42 17.95 -17.17
C LYS A 115 -13.42 16.46 -16.84
N LEU A 116 -12.90 16.10 -15.67
CA LEU A 116 -12.94 14.71 -15.21
C LEU A 116 -14.38 14.23 -15.01
N TYR A 117 -15.22 15.08 -14.43
CA TYR A 117 -16.65 14.82 -14.26
C TYR A 117 -17.37 14.64 -15.61
N ASP A 118 -17.15 15.54 -16.58
CA ASP A 118 -17.75 15.45 -17.93
C ASP A 118 -17.33 14.17 -18.67
N MET A 119 -16.16 13.60 -18.32
CA MET A 119 -15.63 12.37 -18.89
C MET A 119 -15.93 11.12 -18.03
N GLU A 120 -16.69 11.28 -16.94
CA GLU A 120 -17.01 10.23 -15.97
C GLU A 120 -15.75 9.51 -15.41
N ILE A 121 -14.75 10.32 -15.05
CA ILE A 121 -13.50 9.87 -14.43
C ILE A 121 -13.51 10.30 -12.97
N VAL A 122 -13.36 9.34 -12.06
CA VAL A 122 -13.05 9.63 -10.66
C VAL A 122 -11.54 9.58 -10.45
N ARG A 123 -11.04 10.40 -9.51
CA ARG A 123 -9.59 10.45 -9.21
C ARG A 123 -9.25 10.24 -7.74
N ILE A 124 -8.06 9.68 -7.53
CA ILE A 124 -7.35 9.62 -6.26
C ILE A 124 -5.98 10.28 -6.51
N ARG A 125 -5.89 11.60 -6.27
CA ARG A 125 -4.77 12.44 -6.73
C ARG A 125 -4.52 12.28 -8.23
N ASP A 126 -3.40 11.66 -8.60
CA ASP A 126 -2.97 11.38 -9.97
C ASP A 126 -3.36 9.97 -10.44
N VAL A 127 -4.24 9.26 -9.72
CA VAL A 127 -4.79 7.97 -10.18
C VAL A 127 -6.20 8.18 -10.69
N PHE A 128 -6.46 7.79 -11.93
CA PHE A 128 -7.74 7.92 -12.62
C PHE A 128 -8.40 6.55 -12.80
N ILE A 129 -9.69 6.53 -12.49
CA ILE A 129 -10.56 5.35 -12.62
C ILE A 129 -11.81 5.81 -13.37
N LYS A 130 -12.09 5.19 -14.50
CA LYS A 130 -13.26 5.56 -15.30
C LYS A 130 -14.50 4.80 -14.85
N PHE A 131 -15.65 5.43 -14.99
CA PHE A 131 -16.92 4.86 -14.57
C PHE A 131 -17.25 3.56 -15.32
N TYR A 132 -17.45 3.59 -16.65
CA TYR A 132 -17.92 2.42 -17.39
C TYR A 132 -16.91 1.26 -17.47
N GLU A 133 -15.65 1.54 -17.82
CA GLU A 133 -14.65 0.48 -18.05
C GLU A 133 -14.09 -0.15 -16.76
N THR A 134 -14.28 0.49 -15.60
CA THR A 134 -13.72 0.00 -14.32
C THR A 134 -14.76 -0.12 -13.23
N LEU A 135 -15.40 0.99 -12.82
CA LEU A 135 -16.32 0.98 -11.67
C LEU A 135 -17.56 0.13 -11.96
N GLU A 136 -18.30 0.47 -13.01
CA GLU A 136 -19.52 -0.25 -13.39
C GLU A 136 -19.20 -1.70 -13.81
N ALA A 137 -18.14 -1.89 -14.59
CA ALA A 137 -17.68 -3.22 -15.00
C ALA A 137 -17.39 -4.13 -13.80
N GLN A 138 -16.72 -3.62 -12.76
CA GLN A 138 -16.50 -4.37 -11.53
C GLN A 138 -17.82 -4.66 -10.80
N ASP A 139 -18.67 -3.66 -10.65
CA ASP A 139 -19.93 -3.81 -9.93
C ASP A 139 -20.81 -4.91 -10.59
N GLN A 140 -20.83 -4.98 -11.92
CA GLN A 140 -21.49 -6.06 -12.65
C GLN A 140 -20.87 -7.44 -12.37
N VAL A 141 -19.54 -7.54 -12.30
CA VAL A 141 -18.84 -8.79 -11.95
C VAL A 141 -19.23 -9.24 -10.54
N ILE A 142 -19.18 -8.34 -9.56
CA ILE A 142 -19.52 -8.64 -8.17
C ILE A 142 -20.99 -9.02 -8.04
N GLN A 143 -21.92 -8.23 -8.59
CA GLN A 143 -23.35 -8.55 -8.55
C GLN A 143 -23.65 -9.92 -9.16
N LYS A 144 -22.97 -10.28 -10.26
CA LYS A 144 -23.11 -11.61 -10.87
C LYS A 144 -22.55 -12.71 -9.99
N ALA A 145 -21.38 -12.50 -9.36
CA ALA A 145 -20.74 -13.47 -8.49
C ALA A 145 -21.61 -13.82 -7.27
N PHE A 146 -22.32 -12.83 -6.72
CA PHE A 146 -23.15 -13.00 -5.52
C PHE A 146 -24.65 -13.18 -5.78
N LYS A 147 -25.08 -13.21 -7.06
CA LYS A 147 -26.49 -13.27 -7.47
C LYS A 147 -27.35 -14.32 -6.75
N ASN A 148 -26.77 -15.48 -6.41
CA ASN A 148 -27.48 -16.59 -5.76
C ASN A 148 -27.14 -16.74 -4.25
N ASN A 149 -26.23 -15.91 -3.73
CA ASN A 149 -25.69 -16.03 -2.37
C ASN A 149 -26.14 -14.90 -1.44
N PHE A 150 -26.90 -13.91 -1.94
CA PHE A 150 -27.57 -12.94 -1.08
C PHE A 150 -28.79 -13.60 -0.45
N VAL A 151 -28.66 -13.96 0.83
CA VAL A 151 -29.70 -14.62 1.64
C VAL A 151 -30.84 -13.65 2.00
N ASP A 152 -30.62 -12.34 1.91
CA ASP A 152 -31.65 -11.35 2.20
C ASP A 152 -31.96 -10.52 0.96
N LYS A 153 -32.93 -10.99 0.17
CA LYS A 153 -33.78 -10.04 -0.55
C LYS A 153 -34.72 -9.42 0.49
N PRO A 154 -34.96 -8.11 0.48
CA PRO A 154 -36.04 -7.55 1.30
C PRO A 154 -37.38 -8.21 0.98
#